data_AF-M5C0S2-F1
#
_entry.id   AF-M5C0S2-F1
#
_cell.length_a   1.000
_cell.length_b   1.000
_cell.length_c   1.000
_cell.angle_alpha   90.00
_cell.angle_beta   90.00
_cell.angle_gamma   90.00
#
_symmetry.space_group_name_H-M   'P 1'
#
loop_
_entity.id
_entity.type
_entity.pdbx_description
1 polymer ?
#
loop_
_entity_poly.entity_id
_entity_poly.type
_entity_poly.pdbx_seq_one_letter_code
_entity_poly.pdbx_strand_id
1 'polypeptide(L)'
;MGGVLVKGAPVYVVPCLAEANVEFVIGNVTVTVHPLDLTEVQIDDFGTGHNLTFCTSGFSPSSYDGADNDIILGDAFLRNVYAVYNYGDFVKTESGLNTSSPFIQLLPLTNATAASKEFKNARAKTLQGLPPQLDVKTVNDPVPKPVKAIASGSNGNTSVTNVHAALSSSPSNSISQDSTSDSLKTLATFAPVVLGLLGASVGLLVVLIAIAGFALVQIRKQASVGTATYVPVPLKGERPGRFKDEGEASYDVPFRD
;
A
#
# COMPACT_ATOMS: atom_id res chain seq x y z
N MET A 1 -12.47 -12.71 -15.26
CA MET A 1 -11.43 -11.70 -15.03
C MET A 1 -10.68 -11.48 -16.34
N GLY A 2 -10.77 -10.29 -16.94
CA GLY A 2 -10.20 -9.98 -18.26
C GLY A 2 -9.15 -8.88 -18.18
N GLY A 3 -8.09 -9.11 -17.39
CA GLY A 3 -6.98 -8.18 -17.27
C GLY A 3 -6.14 -8.09 -18.54
N VAL A 4 -5.53 -6.93 -18.78
CA VAL A 4 -4.68 -6.68 -19.96
C VAL A 4 -3.32 -6.15 -19.47
N LEU A 5 -2.23 -6.74 -19.95
CA LEU A 5 -0.87 -6.26 -19.67
C LEU A 5 -0.63 -4.95 -20.44
N VAL A 6 -0.15 -3.92 -19.75
CA VAL A 6 0.20 -2.64 -20.37
C VAL A 6 1.45 -2.79 -21.23
N LYS A 7 1.43 -2.28 -22.45
CA LYS A 7 2.57 -2.35 -23.36
C LYS A 7 3.69 -1.44 -22.83
N GLY A 8 4.87 -2.03 -22.58
CA GLY A 8 6.03 -1.29 -22.11
C GLY A 8 6.07 -1.07 -20.58
N ALA A 9 5.12 -1.62 -19.82
CA ALA A 9 5.13 -1.59 -18.37
C ALA A 9 4.74 -2.98 -17.80
N PRO A 10 5.43 -3.48 -16.76
CA PRO A 10 5.13 -4.77 -16.16
C PRO A 10 3.92 -4.69 -15.22
N VAL A 11 2.77 -4.24 -15.71
CA VAL A 11 1.56 -4.07 -14.89
C VAL A 11 0.32 -4.49 -15.66
N TYR A 12 -0.58 -5.20 -14.98
CA TYR A 12 -1.89 -5.55 -15.52
C TYR A 12 -2.92 -4.51 -15.12
N VAL A 13 -3.71 -4.05 -16.10
CA VAL A 13 -4.92 -3.29 -15.85
C VAL A 13 -6.13 -4.23 -15.84
N VAL A 14 -6.96 -4.11 -14.81
CA VAL A 14 -8.12 -4.97 -14.56
C VAL A 14 -9.36 -4.13 -14.28
N PRO A 15 -10.58 -4.65 -14.53
CA PRO A 15 -11.81 -3.93 -14.19
C PRO A 15 -11.91 -3.76 -12.66
N CYS A 16 -12.13 -2.53 -12.19
CA CYS A 16 -12.09 -2.22 -10.76
C CYS A 16 -13.14 -2.95 -9.93
N LEU A 17 -14.30 -3.25 -10.51
CA LEU A 17 -15.40 -3.98 -9.85
C LEU A 17 -15.30 -5.50 -9.97
N ALA A 18 -14.32 -6.01 -10.71
CA ALA A 18 -14.13 -7.45 -10.81
C ALA A 18 -13.43 -7.96 -9.55
N GLU A 19 -13.94 -9.05 -8.99
CA GLU A 19 -13.39 -9.71 -7.81
C GLU A 19 -12.66 -11.02 -8.18
N ALA A 20 -11.46 -11.22 -7.64
CA ALA A 20 -10.70 -12.47 -7.74
C ALA A 20 -10.58 -13.08 -6.35
N ASN A 21 -10.56 -14.42 -6.29
CA ASN A 21 -10.11 -15.14 -5.11
C ASN A 21 -8.68 -15.63 -5.37
N VAL A 22 -7.73 -15.17 -4.55
CA VAL A 22 -6.32 -15.56 -4.63
C VAL A 22 -5.93 -16.15 -3.28
N GLU A 23 -5.40 -17.37 -3.32
CA GLU A 23 -4.97 -18.12 -2.15
C GLU A 23 -3.54 -18.62 -2.35
N PHE A 24 -2.71 -18.44 -1.33
CA PHE A 24 -1.37 -19.02 -1.26
C PHE A 24 -1.40 -20.19 -0.28
N VAL A 25 -0.96 -21.36 -0.75
CA VAL A 25 -0.85 -22.56 0.09
C VAL A 25 0.63 -22.81 0.34
N ILE A 26 1.07 -22.61 1.59
CA ILE A 26 2.46 -22.79 2.01
C ILE A 26 2.48 -23.87 3.08
N GLY A 27 3.03 -25.05 2.75
CA GLY A 27 2.89 -26.23 3.59
C GLY A 27 1.43 -26.64 3.73
N ASN A 28 0.89 -26.58 4.94
CA ASN A 28 -0.53 -26.84 5.25
C ASN A 28 -1.32 -25.57 5.64
N VAL A 29 -0.73 -24.39 5.43
CA VAL A 29 -1.36 -23.10 5.75
C VAL A 29 -1.85 -22.45 4.47
N THR A 30 -3.16 -22.20 4.39
CA THR A 30 -3.79 -21.43 3.31
C THR A 30 -3.97 -19.98 3.74
N VAL A 31 -3.35 -19.05 3.01
CA VAL A 31 -3.51 -17.61 3.18
C VAL A 31 -4.36 -17.08 2.02
N THR A 32 -5.59 -16.65 2.33
CA THR A 32 -6.43 -15.93 1.37
C THR A 32 -6.03 -14.45 1.35
N VAL A 33 -5.86 -13.89 0.15
CA VAL A 33 -5.61 -12.46 -0.01
C VAL A 33 -6.92 -11.69 -0.14
N HIS A 34 -7.07 -10.61 0.61
CA HIS A 34 -8.23 -9.75 0.56
C HIS A 34 -8.36 -9.11 -0.84
N PRO A 35 -9.53 -9.11 -1.51
CA PRO A 35 -9.63 -8.59 -2.88
C PRO A 35 -9.28 -7.10 -3.05
N LEU A 36 -9.39 -6.30 -1.98
CA LEU A 36 -8.89 -4.91 -1.96
C LEU A 36 -7.36 -4.82 -2.02
N ASP A 37 -6.63 -5.84 -1.56
CA ASP A 37 -5.16 -5.89 -1.65
C ASP A 37 -4.68 -6.45 -3.01
N LEU A 38 -5.59 -7.01 -3.82
CA LEU A 38 -5.29 -7.50 -5.17
C LEU A 38 -5.26 -6.38 -6.22
N THR A 39 -5.86 -5.23 -5.92
CA THR A 39 -6.07 -4.17 -6.90
C THR A 39 -5.96 -2.77 -6.30
N GLU A 40 -5.34 -1.85 -7.02
CA GLU A 40 -5.28 -0.45 -6.64
C GLU A 40 -6.00 0.40 -7.69
N VAL A 41 -6.73 1.43 -7.25
CA VAL A 41 -7.45 2.36 -8.15
C VAL A 41 -6.50 3.47 -8.60
N GLN A 42 -6.47 3.70 -9.90
CA GLN A 42 -5.65 4.69 -10.57
C GLN A 42 -6.53 5.64 -11.39
N ILE A 43 -6.02 6.85 -11.63
CA ILE A 43 -6.66 7.86 -12.49
C ILE A 43 -5.57 8.45 -13.37
N ASP A 44 -5.78 8.41 -14.69
CA ASP A 44 -4.86 8.97 -15.68
C ASP A 44 -5.68 9.50 -16.88
N ASP A 45 -5.18 10.51 -17.57
CA ASP A 45 -5.82 11.05 -18.78
C ASP A 45 -5.30 10.41 -20.07
N PHE A 46 -4.26 9.59 -19.99
CA PHE A 46 -3.59 8.93 -21.12
C PHE A 46 -3.21 9.91 -22.24
N GLY A 47 -2.93 11.18 -21.90
CA GLY A 47 -2.66 12.24 -22.87
C GLY A 47 -3.86 12.70 -23.69
N THR A 48 -5.08 12.29 -23.33
CA THR A 48 -6.33 12.67 -23.99
C THR A 48 -6.98 13.93 -23.41
N GLY A 49 -6.50 14.40 -22.26
CA GLY A 49 -7.10 15.51 -21.50
C GLY A 49 -8.39 15.14 -20.75
N HIS A 50 -8.82 13.87 -20.79
CA HIS A 50 -9.97 13.35 -20.07
C HIS A 50 -9.55 12.23 -19.12
N ASN A 51 -9.67 12.46 -17.82
CA ASN A 51 -9.33 11.46 -16.81
C ASN A 51 -10.22 10.21 -16.96
N LEU A 52 -9.59 9.04 -16.88
CA LEU A 52 -10.23 7.73 -16.81
C LEU A 52 -9.79 7.02 -15.53
N THR A 53 -10.73 6.32 -14.90
CA THR A 53 -10.47 5.49 -13.73
C THR A 53 -10.17 4.05 -14.16
N PHE A 54 -9.11 3.45 -13.63
CA PHE A 54 -8.80 2.04 -13.88
C PHE A 54 -8.19 1.41 -12.64
N CYS A 55 -8.05 0.09 -12.63
CA CYS A 55 -7.38 -0.59 -11.54
C CYS A 55 -6.17 -1.36 -12.05
N THR A 56 -5.08 -1.28 -11.32
CA THR A 56 -3.88 -2.08 -11.56
C THR A 56 -3.87 -3.28 -10.63
N SER A 57 -3.27 -4.38 -11.06
CA SER A 57 -3.06 -5.54 -10.18
C SER A 57 -1.94 -5.25 -9.18
N GLY A 58 -2.14 -5.68 -7.93
CA GLY A 58 -1.09 -5.68 -6.91
C GLY A 58 -0.01 -6.74 -7.12
N PHE A 59 -0.23 -7.67 -8.07
CA PHE A 59 0.79 -8.62 -8.51
C PHE A 59 1.22 -8.29 -9.94
N SER A 60 2.51 -8.03 -10.10
CA SER A 60 3.13 -7.73 -11.39
C SER A 60 4.12 -8.83 -11.80
N PRO A 61 4.24 -9.10 -13.11
CA PRO A 61 5.33 -9.93 -13.60
C PRO A 61 6.65 -9.17 -13.39
N SER A 62 7.64 -9.83 -12.82
CA SER A 62 8.98 -9.27 -12.71
C SER A 62 10.01 -10.33 -13.07
N SER A 63 11.09 -9.89 -13.72
CA SER A 63 12.27 -10.70 -13.98
C SER A 63 13.45 -9.99 -13.34
N TYR A 64 14.11 -10.66 -12.39
CA TYR A 64 15.33 -10.16 -11.77
C TYR A 64 16.49 -11.00 -12.26
N ASP A 65 17.41 -10.38 -12.99
CA ASP A 65 18.64 -11.06 -13.43
C ASP A 65 19.41 -11.55 -12.21
N GLY A 66 19.62 -12.88 -12.12
CA GLY A 66 20.38 -13.51 -11.05
C GLY A 66 19.60 -13.83 -9.77
N ALA A 67 18.27 -13.73 -9.77
CA ALA A 67 17.44 -14.18 -8.66
C ALA A 67 16.83 -15.57 -8.95
N ASP A 68 17.13 -16.57 -8.10
CA ASP A 68 16.49 -17.89 -8.14
C ASP A 68 15.08 -17.89 -7.47
N ASN A 69 14.42 -16.73 -7.42
CA ASN A 69 13.13 -16.59 -6.74
C ASN A 69 11.98 -16.69 -7.74
N ASP A 70 11.03 -17.62 -7.51
CA ASP A 70 9.85 -17.75 -8.37
C ASP A 70 8.84 -16.62 -8.17
N ILE A 71 8.61 -16.20 -6.91
CA ILE A 71 7.59 -15.21 -6.52
C ILE A 71 8.08 -14.40 -5.32
N ILE A 72 7.86 -13.08 -5.35
CA ILE A 72 8.07 -12.19 -4.20
C ILE A 72 6.70 -11.83 -3.61
N LEU A 73 6.46 -12.23 -2.36
CA LEU A 73 5.22 -11.97 -1.64
C LEU A 73 5.37 -10.73 -0.75
N GLY A 74 4.99 -9.59 -1.30
CA GLY A 74 5.10 -8.27 -0.64
C GLY A 74 3.89 -7.91 0.23
N ASP A 75 3.56 -6.62 0.22
CA ASP A 75 2.54 -6.03 1.09
C ASP A 75 1.14 -6.61 0.86
N ALA A 76 0.74 -6.89 -0.38
CA ALA A 76 -0.54 -7.52 -0.69
C ALA A 76 -0.71 -8.86 0.04
N PHE A 77 0.37 -9.65 0.18
CA PHE A 77 0.36 -10.88 0.97
C PHE A 77 0.47 -10.59 2.48
N LEU A 78 1.42 -9.75 2.89
CA LEU A 78 1.73 -9.48 4.30
C LEU A 78 0.62 -8.73 5.06
N ARG A 79 -0.31 -8.06 4.37
CA ARG A 79 -1.53 -7.51 4.99
C ARG A 79 -2.52 -8.61 5.42
N ASN A 80 -2.41 -9.81 4.84
CA ASN A 80 -3.34 -10.93 5.00
C ASN A 80 -2.79 -12.05 5.89
N VAL A 81 -1.55 -11.94 6.35
CA VAL A 81 -0.89 -12.95 7.19
C VAL A 81 -0.03 -12.28 8.24
N TYR A 82 -0.08 -12.79 9.46
CA TYR A 82 0.94 -12.51 10.45
C TYR A 82 2.07 -13.53 10.30
N ALA A 83 3.24 -13.06 9.87
CA ALA A 83 4.41 -13.89 9.61
C ALA A 83 5.50 -13.67 10.67
N VAL A 84 5.97 -14.76 11.28
CA VAL A 84 7.11 -14.77 12.21
C VAL A 84 8.25 -15.53 11.55
N TYR A 85 9.39 -14.87 11.45
CA TYR A 85 10.63 -15.46 10.97
C TYR A 85 11.58 -15.62 12.15
N ASN A 86 11.87 -16.87 12.51
CA ASN A 86 12.87 -17.19 13.51
C ASN A 86 14.09 -17.79 12.81
N TYR A 87 15.23 -17.15 12.96
CA TYR A 87 16.47 -17.58 12.31
C TYR A 87 17.23 -18.66 13.09
N GLY A 88 16.74 -19.07 14.25
CA GLY A 88 17.43 -19.98 15.17
C GLY A 88 18.55 -19.27 15.95
N ASP A 89 19.40 -20.06 16.58
CA ASP A 89 20.58 -19.59 17.31
C ASP A 89 21.83 -19.89 16.49
N PHE A 90 22.55 -18.83 16.09
CA PHE A 90 23.78 -18.92 15.30
C PHE A 90 25.05 -18.92 16.15
N VAL A 91 24.94 -19.03 17.48
CA VAL A 91 26.14 -19.13 18.32
C VAL A 91 26.80 -20.46 18.00
N LYS A 92 27.96 -20.40 17.32
CA LYS A 92 28.90 -21.53 17.26
C LYS A 92 29.35 -21.82 18.68
N THR A 93 28.61 -22.66 19.37
CA THR A 93 29.09 -23.25 20.62
C THR A 93 30.32 -24.10 20.27
N GLU A 94 31.30 -24.19 21.16
CA GLU A 94 32.49 -25.07 21.01
C GLU A 94 32.10 -26.53 20.68
N SER A 95 30.86 -26.92 20.98
CA SER A 95 30.24 -28.21 20.69
C SER A 95 29.73 -28.38 19.26
N GLY A 96 29.71 -27.32 18.43
CA GLY A 96 29.16 -27.34 17.06
C GLY A 96 27.64 -27.50 16.98
N LEU A 97 26.92 -27.38 18.10
CA LEU A 97 25.47 -27.59 18.17
C LEU A 97 24.75 -26.24 18.12
N ASN A 98 23.96 -26.04 17.06
CA ASN A 98 22.95 -24.97 17.01
C ASN A 98 21.86 -25.30 18.04
N THR A 99 21.56 -24.37 18.96
CA THR A 99 20.62 -24.66 20.05
C THR A 99 19.15 -24.58 19.62
N SER A 100 18.85 -23.97 18.46
CA SER A 100 17.51 -23.95 17.86
C SER A 100 17.55 -23.88 16.34
N SER A 101 16.64 -24.61 15.67
CA SER A 101 16.50 -24.60 14.21
C SER A 101 15.69 -23.39 13.74
N PRO A 102 16.02 -22.81 12.56
CA PRO A 102 15.21 -21.75 11.98
C PRO A 102 13.82 -22.26 11.60
N PHE A 103 12.81 -21.38 11.69
CA PHE A 103 11.45 -21.68 11.27
C PHE A 103 10.70 -20.43 10.80
N ILE A 104 9.64 -20.66 10.03
CA ILE A 104 8.65 -19.65 9.66
C ILE A 104 7.28 -20.10 10.20
N GLN A 105 6.56 -19.19 10.84
CA GLN A 105 5.17 -19.40 11.24
C GLN A 105 4.29 -18.37 10.55
N LEU A 106 3.21 -18.85 9.95
CA LEU A 106 2.23 -18.04 9.23
C LEU A 106 0.86 -18.21 9.88
N LEU A 107 0.25 -17.11 10.27
CA LEU A 107 -1.13 -17.08 10.77
C LEU A 107 -1.99 -16.25 9.80
N PRO A 108 -2.85 -16.89 8.98
CA PRO A 108 -3.78 -16.19 8.11
C PRO A 108 -4.73 -15.28 8.90
N LEU A 109 -4.95 -14.06 8.43
CA LEU A 109 -5.79 -13.06 9.09
C LEU A 109 -7.12 -12.83 8.36
N THR A 110 -7.21 -13.24 7.11
CA THR A 110 -8.31 -12.85 6.21
C THR A 110 -9.36 -13.95 6.06
N ASN A 111 -10.61 -13.58 6.29
CA ASN A 111 -11.77 -14.43 6.00
C ASN A 111 -12.30 -14.12 4.59
N ALA A 112 -12.23 -15.09 3.68
CA ALA A 112 -12.60 -14.93 2.27
C ALA A 112 -14.02 -14.36 2.06
N THR A 113 -15.01 -14.85 2.81
CA THR A 113 -16.40 -14.43 2.66
C THR A 113 -16.64 -13.00 3.15
N ALA A 114 -16.07 -12.65 4.31
CA ALA A 114 -16.14 -11.28 4.83
C ALA A 114 -15.42 -10.30 3.88
N ALA A 115 -14.23 -10.68 3.42
CA ALA A 115 -13.41 -9.90 2.50
C ALA A 115 -14.12 -9.62 1.16
N SER A 116 -14.79 -10.63 0.58
CA SER A 116 -15.60 -10.47 -0.63
C SER A 116 -16.70 -9.43 -0.46
N LYS A 117 -17.42 -9.48 0.66
CA LYS A 117 -18.49 -8.54 0.97
C LYS A 117 -17.96 -7.12 1.19
N GLU A 118 -16.85 -7.00 1.91
CA GLU A 118 -16.19 -5.73 2.15
C GLU A 118 -15.70 -5.10 0.84
N PHE A 119 -15.03 -5.87 -0.02
CA PHE A 119 -14.55 -5.43 -1.32
C PHE A 119 -15.65 -4.77 -2.15
N LYS A 120 -16.80 -5.45 -2.30
CA LYS A 120 -17.93 -4.93 -3.11
C LYS A 120 -18.40 -3.57 -2.61
N ASN A 121 -18.55 -3.44 -1.30
CA ASN A 121 -19.05 -2.20 -0.68
C ASN A 121 -17.99 -1.09 -0.74
N ALA A 122 -16.76 -1.38 -0.32
CA ALA A 122 -15.67 -0.42 -0.27
C ALA A 122 -15.33 0.08 -1.68
N ARG A 123 -15.15 -0.83 -2.63
CA ARG A 123 -14.80 -0.48 -4.01
C ARG A 123 -15.91 0.29 -4.71
N ALA A 124 -17.18 -0.14 -4.59
CA ALA A 124 -18.29 0.62 -5.16
C ALA A 124 -18.35 2.04 -4.61
N LYS A 125 -18.14 2.21 -3.29
CA LYS A 125 -18.09 3.54 -2.66
C LYS A 125 -16.92 4.37 -3.17
N THR A 126 -15.72 3.80 -3.29
CA THR A 126 -14.54 4.49 -3.83
C THR A 126 -14.80 5.01 -5.25
N LEU A 127 -15.53 4.27 -6.07
CA LEU A 127 -15.77 4.64 -7.48
C LEU A 127 -16.87 5.69 -7.68
N GLN A 128 -17.75 5.94 -6.69
CA GLN A 128 -18.93 6.83 -6.84
C GLN A 128 -18.61 8.30 -7.16
N GLY A 129 -17.38 8.75 -6.92
CA GLY A 129 -16.94 10.13 -7.20
C GLY A 129 -15.83 10.24 -8.24
N LEU A 130 -15.47 9.13 -8.88
CA LEU A 130 -14.33 9.08 -9.79
C LEU A 130 -14.75 9.23 -11.26
N PRO A 131 -13.83 9.62 -12.15
CA PRO A 131 -14.09 9.68 -13.59
C PRO A 131 -14.59 8.33 -14.16
N PRO A 132 -15.15 8.32 -15.39
CA PRO A 132 -15.59 7.10 -16.04
C PRO A 132 -14.49 6.03 -16.06
N GLN A 133 -14.89 4.77 -15.87
CA GLN A 133 -13.94 3.67 -15.89
C GLN A 133 -13.41 3.42 -17.31
N LEU A 134 -12.13 3.09 -17.43
CA LEU A 134 -11.48 2.64 -18.66
C LEU A 134 -12.01 1.27 -19.11
N ASP A 135 -12.30 1.12 -20.40
CA ASP A 135 -12.43 -0.21 -21.01
C ASP A 135 -11.04 -0.84 -21.10
N VAL A 136 -10.78 -1.79 -20.21
CA VAL A 136 -9.47 -2.45 -20.04
C VAL A 136 -8.90 -3.03 -21.34
N LYS A 137 -9.76 -3.38 -22.31
CA LYS A 137 -9.31 -3.88 -23.62
C LYS A 137 -8.61 -2.82 -24.47
N THR A 138 -8.89 -1.55 -24.19
CA THR A 138 -8.38 -0.40 -24.94
C THR A 138 -7.16 0.25 -24.29
N VAL A 139 -6.64 -0.31 -23.19
CA VAL A 139 -5.50 0.27 -22.44
C VAL A 139 -4.23 0.45 -23.29
N ASN A 140 -4.05 -0.41 -24.31
CA ASN A 140 -2.91 -0.35 -25.22
C ASN A 140 -3.22 0.37 -26.54
N ASP A 141 -4.43 0.89 -26.70
CA ASP A 141 -4.79 1.68 -27.88
C ASP A 141 -4.17 3.09 -27.78
N PRO A 142 -3.91 3.77 -28.91
CA PRO A 142 -3.39 5.14 -28.88
C PRO A 142 -4.30 6.14 -28.14
N VAL A 143 -5.59 5.85 -28.09
CA VAL A 143 -6.60 6.63 -27.35
C VAL A 143 -7.49 5.64 -26.61
N PRO A 144 -7.18 5.35 -25.33
CA PRO A 144 -7.99 4.47 -24.50
C PRO A 144 -9.41 5.04 -24.30
N LYS A 145 -10.41 4.17 -24.20
CA LYS A 145 -11.82 4.57 -24.20
C LYS A 145 -12.48 4.26 -22.86
N PRO A 146 -13.45 5.08 -22.42
CA PRO A 146 -14.28 4.71 -21.29
C PRO A 146 -15.13 3.48 -21.61
N VAL A 147 -15.45 2.70 -20.59
CA VAL A 147 -16.45 1.63 -20.67
C VAL A 147 -17.75 2.26 -21.16
N LYS A 148 -18.32 1.71 -22.25
CA LYS A 148 -19.66 2.09 -22.67
C LYS A 148 -20.62 1.83 -21.52
N ALA A 149 -21.40 2.83 -21.13
CA ALA A 149 -22.45 2.64 -20.14
C ALA A 149 -23.33 1.48 -20.57
N ILE A 150 -23.23 0.35 -19.87
CA ILE A 150 -24.20 -0.71 -19.97
C ILE A 150 -25.47 -0.09 -19.38
N ALA A 151 -26.51 0.05 -20.21
CA ALA A 151 -27.85 0.29 -19.70
C ALA A 151 -28.20 -0.92 -18.83
N SER A 152 -27.86 -0.86 -17.54
CA SER A 152 -28.36 -1.79 -16.55
C SER A 152 -29.86 -1.56 -16.48
N GLY A 153 -30.61 -2.39 -17.21
CA GLY A 153 -32.05 -2.54 -17.06
C GLY A 153 -32.35 -3.01 -15.65
N SER A 154 -32.49 -2.06 -14.73
CA SER A 154 -33.16 -2.27 -13.46
C SER A 154 -34.59 -1.74 -13.63
N ASN A 155 -35.52 -2.67 -13.85
CA ASN A 155 -36.94 -2.41 -13.67
C ASN A 155 -37.17 -2.09 -12.19
N GLY A 156 -37.25 -0.79 -11.89
CA GLY A 156 -37.62 -0.27 -10.58
C GLY A 156 -38.30 1.07 -10.74
N ASN A 157 -39.63 1.03 -10.91
CA ASN A 157 -40.49 2.20 -10.84
C ASN A 157 -40.30 2.92 -9.49
N THR A 158 -39.74 4.13 -9.50
CA THR A 158 -40.14 5.18 -8.57
C THR A 158 -39.90 6.55 -9.21
N SER A 159 -41.02 7.13 -9.64
CA SER A 159 -41.21 8.53 -9.96
C SER A 159 -40.70 9.44 -8.83
N VAL A 160 -39.73 10.31 -9.13
CA VAL A 160 -39.60 11.59 -8.41
C VAL A 160 -39.28 12.68 -9.43
N THR A 161 -40.18 13.65 -9.44
CA THR A 161 -40.34 14.77 -10.36
C THR A 161 -39.23 15.83 -10.26
N ASN A 162 -38.83 16.35 -11.42
CA ASN A 162 -38.09 17.61 -11.55
C ASN A 162 -38.87 18.78 -10.92
N VAL A 163 -38.18 19.61 -10.15
CA VAL A 163 -38.66 20.94 -9.74
C VAL A 163 -37.55 21.98 -9.95
N HIS A 164 -37.98 23.12 -10.49
CA HIS A 164 -37.22 24.23 -11.07
C HIS A 164 -36.34 25.04 -10.10
N ALA A 165 -35.33 25.64 -10.72
CA ALA A 165 -34.75 26.96 -10.51
C ALA A 165 -35.34 27.89 -9.42
N ALA A 166 -34.44 28.45 -8.60
CA ALA A 166 -34.34 29.91 -8.34
C ALA A 166 -33.10 30.19 -7.48
N LEU A 167 -32.13 30.96 -8.00
CA LEU A 167 -31.67 32.21 -7.39
C LEU A 167 -30.65 32.89 -8.30
N SER A 168 -31.14 33.85 -9.06
CA SER A 168 -30.37 34.87 -9.74
C SER A 168 -30.15 36.06 -8.80
N SER A 169 -28.90 36.48 -8.65
CA SER A 169 -28.58 37.89 -8.44
C SER A 169 -27.15 38.15 -8.91
N SER A 170 -27.02 38.59 -10.16
CA SER A 170 -25.87 39.37 -10.63
C SER A 170 -25.85 40.72 -9.91
N PRO A 171 -24.71 41.42 -9.94
CA PRO A 171 -24.72 42.67 -10.68
C PRO A 171 -23.62 42.72 -11.74
N SER A 172 -24.04 43.22 -12.89
CA SER A 172 -23.24 43.60 -14.04
C SER A 172 -22.21 44.69 -13.71
N ASN A 173 -21.02 44.58 -14.29
CA ASN A 173 -20.28 45.75 -14.75
C ASN A 173 -19.45 45.39 -15.99
N SER A 174 -19.71 46.14 -17.06
CA SER A 174 -18.93 46.22 -18.29
C SER A 174 -17.58 46.90 -18.05
N ILE A 175 -16.52 46.49 -18.76
CA ILE A 175 -15.64 47.37 -19.55
C ILE A 175 -14.56 46.54 -20.27
N SER A 176 -14.25 47.02 -21.46
CA SER A 176 -13.37 46.50 -22.49
C SER A 176 -11.87 46.46 -22.13
N GLN A 177 -11.17 45.59 -22.86
CA GLN A 177 -9.79 45.69 -23.39
C GLN A 177 -8.66 46.35 -22.57
N ASP A 178 -7.59 45.53 -22.48
CA ASP A 178 -6.17 45.89 -22.49
C ASP A 178 -5.46 46.18 -21.15
N SER A 179 -4.26 45.60 -21.02
CA SER A 179 -3.10 45.99 -20.19
C SER A 179 -2.48 44.83 -19.38
N THR A 180 -1.48 44.18 -19.98
CA THR A 180 -0.51 43.23 -19.40
C THR A 180 0.42 43.85 -18.33
N SER A 181 -0.04 44.84 -17.57
CA SER A 181 0.79 45.62 -16.62
C SER A 181 0.47 45.40 -15.13
N ASP A 182 -0.66 44.78 -14.79
CA ASP A 182 -1.06 44.63 -13.38
C ASP A 182 -0.47 43.40 -12.69
N SER A 183 -0.26 42.28 -13.40
CA SER A 183 0.34 41.06 -12.83
C SER A 183 1.79 41.24 -12.37
N LEU A 184 2.52 42.20 -12.95
CA LEU A 184 3.89 42.53 -12.54
C LEU A 184 3.95 43.34 -11.24
N LYS A 185 2.95 44.19 -10.98
CA LYS A 185 2.85 44.95 -9.73
C LYS A 185 2.50 44.03 -8.56
N THR A 186 1.63 43.06 -8.78
CA THR A 186 1.28 42.04 -7.78
C THR A 186 2.49 41.17 -7.42
N LEU A 187 3.30 40.76 -8.40
CA LEU A 187 4.51 39.95 -8.17
C LEU A 187 5.61 40.71 -7.41
N ALA A 188 5.79 42.00 -7.69
CA ALA A 188 6.77 42.84 -6.99
C ALA A 188 6.39 43.10 -5.52
N THR A 189 5.09 43.12 -5.19
CA THR A 189 4.61 43.30 -3.81
C THR A 189 4.79 42.06 -2.93
N PHE A 190 4.81 40.85 -3.51
CA PHE A 190 4.96 39.60 -2.76
C PHE A 190 6.42 39.11 -2.63
N ALA A 191 7.36 39.66 -3.40
CA ALA A 191 8.79 39.32 -3.32
C ALA A 191 9.40 39.41 -1.89
N PRO A 192 9.16 40.46 -1.08
CA PRO A 192 9.73 40.52 0.28
C PRO A 192 9.09 39.51 1.24
N VAL A 193 7.82 39.12 1.03
CA VAL A 193 7.11 38.15 1.87
C VAL A 193 7.64 36.74 1.63
N VAL A 194 7.92 36.38 0.38
CA VAL A 194 8.48 35.07 0.01
C VAL A 194 9.92 34.92 0.50
N LEU A 195 10.74 35.98 0.42
CA LEU A 195 12.10 35.98 0.99
C LEU A 195 12.08 35.84 2.52
N GLY A 196 11.12 36.47 3.21
CA GLY A 196 10.94 36.33 4.65
C GLY A 196 10.60 34.89 5.08
N LEU A 197 9.73 34.22 4.32
CA LEU A 197 9.33 32.83 4.59
C LEU A 197 10.49 31.83 4.36
N LEU A 198 11.29 32.06 3.33
CA LEU A 198 12.47 31.24 3.03
C LEU A 198 13.58 31.43 4.10
N GLY A 199 13.79 32.65 4.57
CA GLY A 199 14.73 32.93 5.66
C GLY A 199 14.33 32.28 6.99
N ALA A 200 13.04 32.30 7.32
CA ALA A 200 12.53 31.70 8.55
C ALA A 200 12.66 30.16 8.55
N SER A 201 12.41 29.51 7.41
CA SER A 201 12.55 28.06 7.28
C SER A 201 14.01 27.60 7.32
N VAL A 202 14.93 28.33 6.67
CA VAL A 202 16.38 28.05 6.75
C VAL A 202 16.90 28.29 8.17
N GLY A 203 16.47 29.37 8.83
CA GLY A 203 16.83 29.65 10.22
C GLY A 203 16.38 28.55 11.18
N LEU A 204 15.14 28.06 11.02
CA LEU A 204 14.61 26.95 11.82
C LEU A 204 15.41 25.66 11.61
N LEU A 205 15.81 25.37 10.36
CA LEU A 205 16.62 24.19 10.03
C LEU A 205 18.01 24.26 10.68
N VAL A 206 18.67 25.42 10.66
CA VAL A 206 19.98 25.60 11.32
C VAL A 206 19.88 25.43 12.84
N VAL A 207 18.80 25.94 13.46
CA VAL A 207 18.56 25.76 14.91
C VAL A 207 18.35 24.29 15.26
N LEU A 208 17.58 23.54 14.46
CA LEU A 208 17.36 22.11 14.68
C LEU A 208 18.66 21.29 14.55
N ILE A 209 19.51 21.63 13.57
CA ILE A 209 20.83 20.99 13.42
C ILE A 209 21.72 21.28 14.63
N ALA A 210 21.71 22.51 15.17
CA ALA A 210 22.46 22.85 16.36
C ALA A 210 21.97 22.09 17.61
N ILE A 211 20.65 21.94 17.78
CA ILE A 211 20.06 21.17 18.88
C ILE A 211 20.42 19.68 18.75
N ALA A 212 20.33 19.11 17.55
CA ALA A 212 20.69 17.72 17.29
C ALA A 212 22.20 17.48 17.55
N GLY A 213 23.06 18.39 17.09
CA GLY A 213 24.50 18.35 17.36
C GLY A 213 24.80 18.41 18.86
N PHE A 214 24.13 19.31 19.60
CA PHE A 214 24.29 19.41 21.05
C PHE A 214 23.81 18.14 21.77
N ALA A 215 22.67 17.57 21.37
CA ALA A 215 22.15 16.32 21.92
C ALA A 215 23.12 15.15 21.70
N LEU A 216 23.68 15.02 20.49
CA LEU A 216 24.67 13.98 20.18
C LEU A 216 25.97 14.12 20.99
N VAL A 217 26.42 15.36 21.23
CA VAL A 217 27.59 15.61 22.09
C VAL A 217 27.29 15.27 23.56
N GLN A 218 26.08 15.54 24.04
CA GLN A 218 25.68 15.17 25.41
C GLN A 218 25.53 13.66 25.59
N ILE A 219 25.00 12.95 24.60
CA ILE A 219 24.91 11.48 24.61
C ILE A 219 26.31 10.86 24.62
N ARG A 220 27.27 11.42 23.86
CA ARG A 220 28.67 10.97 23.90
C ARG A 220 29.35 11.22 25.26
N LYS A 221 28.96 12.26 26.00
CA LYS A 221 29.45 12.51 27.36
C LYS A 221 28.84 11.55 28.40
N GLN A 222 27.61 11.07 28.18
CA GLN A 222 26.95 10.10 29.06
C GLN A 222 27.41 8.65 28.82
N ALA A 223 28.00 8.34 27.66
CA ALA A 223 28.53 7.01 27.35
C ALA A 223 29.80 6.61 28.13
N SER A 224 30.31 7.45 29.06
CA SER A 224 31.44 7.11 29.93
C SER A 224 31.04 6.54 31.30
N VAL A 225 29.76 6.34 31.60
CA VAL A 225 29.33 5.74 32.88
C VAL A 225 28.21 4.72 32.65
N GLY A 226 28.53 3.43 32.85
CA GLY A 226 27.56 2.41 33.27
C GLY A 226 27.10 1.42 32.20
N THR A 227 27.68 0.23 32.23
CA THR A 227 27.11 -1.01 31.68
C THR A 227 25.75 -1.28 32.33
N ALA A 228 24.66 -1.18 31.59
CA ALA A 228 23.34 -1.60 32.06
C ALA A 228 23.15 -3.09 31.80
N THR A 229 23.34 -3.90 32.85
CA THR A 229 22.95 -5.32 32.87
C THR A 229 21.43 -5.42 32.71
N TYR A 230 20.99 -6.07 31.64
CA TYR A 230 19.59 -6.40 31.40
C TYR A 230 19.08 -7.35 32.50
N VAL A 231 18.03 -6.94 33.20
CA VAL A 231 17.29 -7.79 34.16
C VAL A 231 15.95 -8.15 33.51
N PRO A 232 15.72 -9.41 33.12
CA PRO A 232 14.45 -9.80 32.50
C PRO A 232 13.29 -9.68 33.50
N VAL A 233 12.16 -9.18 33.00
CA VAL A 233 10.89 -9.12 33.72
C VAL A 233 10.29 -10.53 33.75
N PRO A 234 10.01 -11.12 34.92
CA PRO A 234 9.36 -12.43 34.99
C PRO A 234 7.91 -12.31 34.52
N LEU A 235 7.57 -12.99 33.43
CA LEU A 235 6.18 -13.22 33.06
C LEU A 235 5.55 -14.19 34.07
N LYS A 236 4.38 -13.80 34.56
CA LYS A 236 3.68 -14.44 35.67
C LYS A 236 3.07 -15.79 35.26
N GLY A 237 3.83 -16.85 35.52
CA GLY A 237 3.37 -18.11 36.08
C GLY A 237 2.40 -18.98 35.27
N GLU A 238 2.95 -19.95 34.55
CA GLU A 238 2.31 -21.24 34.32
C GLU A 238 3.12 -22.36 34.97
N ARG A 239 2.43 -23.23 35.71
CA ARG A 239 2.98 -24.27 36.58
C ARG A 239 3.77 -25.29 35.76
N PRO A 240 4.90 -25.83 36.26
CA PRO A 240 5.59 -26.92 35.59
C PRO A 240 4.80 -28.21 35.75
N GLY A 241 4.00 -28.54 34.74
CA GLY A 241 3.62 -29.92 34.47
C GLY A 241 4.87 -30.67 34.03
N ARG A 242 5.31 -31.62 34.85
CA ARG A 242 6.35 -32.59 34.56
C ARG A 242 6.02 -33.34 33.27
N PHE A 243 6.58 -32.93 32.13
CA PHE A 243 6.55 -33.73 30.91
C PHE A 243 7.67 -34.77 31.02
N LYS A 244 7.27 -36.03 31.01
CA LYS A 244 8.19 -37.17 30.95
C LYS A 244 8.84 -37.19 29.57
N ASP A 245 10.16 -37.34 29.55
CA ASP A 245 10.89 -37.79 28.37
C ASP A 245 10.45 -39.23 28.07
N GLU A 246 9.65 -39.42 27.04
CA GLU A 246 9.43 -40.72 26.42
C GLU A 246 9.58 -40.58 24.90
N GLY A 247 10.48 -41.37 24.33
CA GLY A 247 10.37 -41.83 22.94
C GLY A 247 11.25 -41.11 21.92
N GLU A 248 12.48 -41.60 21.80
CA GLU A 248 13.30 -41.57 20.59
C GLU A 248 12.47 -41.89 19.34
N ALA A 249 12.24 -40.90 18.47
CA ALA A 249 11.74 -41.11 17.12
C ALA A 249 12.89 -40.85 16.14
N SER A 250 13.59 -41.94 15.79
CA SER A 250 14.49 -41.99 14.64
C SER A 250 13.67 -41.72 13.37
N TYR A 251 13.95 -40.62 12.69
CA TYR A 251 13.47 -40.41 11.32
C TYR A 251 14.58 -40.77 10.36
N ASP A 252 14.48 -41.97 9.78
CA ASP A 252 15.24 -42.37 8.59
C ASP A 252 14.88 -41.44 7.43
N VAL A 253 15.87 -40.71 6.93
CA VAL A 253 15.81 -40.02 5.64
C VAL A 253 16.63 -40.82 4.62
N PRO A 254 16.02 -41.41 3.58
CA PRO A 254 16.75 -41.83 2.41
C PRO A 254 16.62 -40.73 1.35
N PHE A 255 17.64 -39.89 1.23
CA PHE A 255 17.89 -39.16 -0.02
C PHE A 255 19.31 -39.50 -0.50
N ARG A 256 19.35 -40.39 -1.49
CA ARG A 256 20.41 -40.65 -2.47
C ARG A 256 19.67 -40.97 -3.78
N ASP A 257 20.10 -40.57 -4.97
CA ASP A 257 21.21 -39.74 -5.45
C ASP A 257 20.64 -38.79 -6.52
#